data_AF-A0A9Q1I5W0-F1
#
_entry.id   AF-A0A9Q1I5W0-F1
#
_cell.length_a   1.000
_cell.length_b   1.000
_cell.length_c   1.000
_cell.angle_alpha   90.00
_cell.angle_beta   90.00
_cell.angle_gamma   90.00
#
_symmetry.space_group_name_H-M   'P 1'
#
loop_
_entity.id
_entity.type
_entity.pdbx_description
1 polymer ?
#
loop_
_entity_poly.entity_id
_entity_poly.type
_entity_poly.pdbx_seq_one_letter_code
_entity_poly.pdbx_strand_id
1 'polypeptide(L)'
;MVKKNFFLSCCEETIEETSQVRSAVFAKICAEDLDQTTLKFVITMSAGNAKIGQPAPQFKATAVVDGQFKDIQLSDYKGKYVVLFFYPLDFTFVCPTEIVAFSDRAEDFRKIGCEVIGASVDSHFSHLAWINTPRKQGGLGPMKIPLVADLTKSISQDYGVLKEDDGIAYRGLFVIDNKGLLRQITINDLPVGRCVDETLRLVQAFQHTDKYGEVCPAGWKPGSDTIIPDVQKSKEFFSKQN
;
A
#
# COMPACT_ATOMS: atom_id res chain seq x y z
N MET A 1 -12.43 48.22 -32.83
CA MET A 1 -11.53 49.38 -32.61
C MET A 1 -12.29 50.44 -31.83
N VAL A 2 -12.33 50.34 -30.49
CA VAL A 2 -12.83 51.40 -29.60
C VAL A 2 -11.87 51.45 -28.41
N LYS A 3 -11.21 52.60 -28.27
CA LYS A 3 -10.28 52.94 -27.18
C LYS A 3 -11.09 53.40 -25.97
N LYS A 4 -10.67 53.05 -24.75
CA LYS A 4 -10.04 54.00 -23.81
C LYS A 4 -9.72 53.34 -22.45
N ASN A 5 -8.46 53.51 -22.08
CA ASN A 5 -7.90 53.38 -20.74
C ASN A 5 -8.74 54.13 -19.69
N PHE A 6 -8.88 53.55 -18.50
CA PHE A 6 -8.85 54.33 -17.26
C PHE A 6 -8.07 53.57 -16.20
N PHE A 7 -6.84 54.03 -16.02
CA PHE A 7 -5.93 53.69 -14.94
C PHE A 7 -6.34 54.53 -13.73
N LEU A 8 -6.36 53.89 -12.56
CA LEU A 8 -6.26 54.41 -11.19
C LEU A 8 -6.66 55.87 -10.89
N SER A 9 -7.62 56.01 -9.97
CA SER A 9 -7.61 57.12 -8.99
C SER A 9 -7.62 56.52 -7.59
N CYS A 10 -6.63 56.94 -6.81
CA CYS A 10 -6.27 56.50 -5.47
C CYS A 10 -6.97 57.32 -4.37
N CYS A 11 -7.17 56.66 -3.21
CA CYS A 11 -7.12 57.17 -1.82
C CYS A 11 -8.16 58.25 -1.43
N GLU A 12 -8.71 58.38 -0.22
CA GLU A 12 -8.38 58.01 1.17
C GLU A 12 -9.72 57.68 1.88
N GLU A 13 -9.83 56.77 2.85
CA GLU A 13 -9.77 57.14 4.28
C GLU A 13 -9.75 55.86 5.16
N THR A 14 -8.59 55.68 5.82
CA THR A 14 -8.37 55.33 7.23
C THR A 14 -9.00 54.11 7.94
N ILE A 15 -8.07 53.20 8.29
CA ILE A 15 -7.77 52.59 9.62
C ILE A 15 -8.51 51.30 10.03
N GLU A 16 -7.66 50.28 10.21
CA GLU A 16 -7.77 49.06 11.04
C GLU A 16 -8.99 48.15 10.93
N GLU A 17 -8.84 47.01 10.24
CA GLU A 17 -9.28 45.72 10.79
C GLU A 17 -8.64 44.51 10.07
N THR A 18 -7.79 43.81 10.81
CA THR A 18 -7.40 42.38 10.79
C THR A 18 -7.13 41.62 9.47
N SER A 19 -5.94 41.00 9.40
CA SER A 19 -5.40 40.18 8.30
C SER A 19 -6.06 38.81 8.06
N GLN A 20 -7.27 38.59 8.60
CA GLN A 20 -7.90 37.26 8.62
C GLN A 20 -9.03 37.08 7.58
N VAL A 21 -9.44 38.15 6.88
CA VAL A 21 -10.60 38.11 5.96
C VAL A 21 -10.19 37.87 4.49
N ARG A 22 -8.89 37.94 4.15
CA ARG A 22 -8.41 37.70 2.78
C ARG A 22 -8.32 36.23 2.36
N SER A 23 -8.23 35.26 3.28
CA SER A 23 -8.21 33.84 2.89
C SER A 23 -9.60 33.28 2.60
N ALA A 24 -10.64 33.79 3.25
CA ALA A 24 -12.01 33.28 3.10
C ALA A 24 -12.69 33.77 1.80
N VAL A 25 -12.38 34.98 1.31
CA VAL A 25 -12.98 35.51 0.07
C VAL A 25 -12.29 34.97 -1.19
N PHE A 26 -10.97 34.70 -1.13
CA PHE A 26 -10.28 34.01 -2.23
C PHE A 26 -10.63 32.51 -2.30
N ALA A 27 -10.85 31.86 -1.15
CA ALA A 27 -11.28 30.45 -1.13
C ALA A 27 -12.73 30.26 -1.63
N LYS A 28 -13.58 31.30 -1.55
CA LYS A 28 -14.98 31.20 -1.98
C LYS A 28 -15.19 31.37 -3.49
N ILE A 29 -14.25 32.00 -4.19
CA ILE A 29 -14.35 32.25 -5.64
C ILE A 29 -13.77 31.09 -6.48
N CYS A 30 -12.97 30.19 -5.90
CA CYS A 30 -12.40 29.05 -6.64
C CYS A 30 -13.16 27.72 -6.48
N ALA A 31 -14.17 27.64 -5.61
CA ALA A 31 -14.83 26.38 -5.27
C ALA A 31 -16.17 26.13 -6.01
N GLU A 32 -16.70 27.11 -6.74
CA GLU A 32 -18.03 26.98 -7.38
C GLU A 32 -18.01 26.38 -8.79
N ASP A 33 -16.83 26.12 -9.39
CA ASP A 33 -16.68 25.63 -10.77
C ASP A 33 -15.97 24.26 -10.92
N LEU A 34 -15.79 23.50 -9.83
CA LEU A 34 -15.29 22.12 -9.96
C LEU A 34 -16.46 21.15 -10.17
N ASP A 35 -16.68 20.75 -11.43
CA ASP A 35 -17.59 19.66 -11.79
C ASP A 35 -17.36 18.43 -10.89
N GLN A 36 -18.43 17.76 -10.46
CA GLN A 36 -18.38 16.53 -9.66
C GLN A 36 -17.49 15.45 -10.29
N THR A 37 -17.32 15.47 -11.61
CA THR A 37 -16.37 14.61 -12.33
C THR A 37 -14.92 14.98 -12.01
N THR A 38 -14.58 16.27 -12.02
CA THR A 38 -13.27 16.80 -11.62
C THR A 38 -13.03 16.58 -10.13
N LEU A 39 -14.06 16.73 -9.30
CA LEU A 39 -13.96 16.46 -7.86
C LEU A 39 -13.73 14.96 -7.60
N LYS A 40 -14.45 14.05 -8.28
CA LYS A 40 -14.16 12.61 -8.25
C LYS A 40 -12.77 12.28 -8.76
N PHE A 41 -12.32 12.94 -9.83
CA PHE A 41 -11.00 12.73 -10.41
C PHE A 41 -9.90 13.15 -9.42
N VAL A 42 -10.02 14.33 -8.82
CA VAL A 42 -9.07 14.86 -7.82
C VAL A 42 -9.10 14.04 -6.53
N ILE A 43 -10.27 13.61 -6.04
CA ILE A 43 -10.39 12.76 -4.85
C ILE A 43 -9.80 11.37 -5.10
N THR A 44 -9.94 10.82 -6.32
CA THR A 44 -9.33 9.53 -6.69
C THR A 44 -7.81 9.63 -6.82
N MET A 45 -7.27 10.80 -7.17
CA MET A 45 -5.81 11.04 -7.19
C MET A 45 -5.21 11.14 -5.78
N SER A 46 -5.98 11.55 -4.77
CA SER A 46 -5.51 11.68 -3.38
C SER A 46 -5.61 10.39 -2.56
N ALA A 47 -6.44 9.43 -2.98
CA ALA A 47 -6.61 8.14 -2.32
C ALA A 47 -6.44 7.05 -3.37
N GLY A 48 -5.32 6.29 -3.29
CA GLY A 48 -4.95 5.31 -4.31
C GLY A 48 -6.08 4.35 -4.74
N ASN A 49 -5.85 3.67 -5.85
CA ASN A 49 -6.81 2.78 -6.49
C ASN A 49 -7.09 1.49 -5.68
N ALA A 50 -6.27 1.17 -4.68
CA ALA A 50 -6.41 -0.01 -3.83
C ALA A 50 -7.61 0.08 -2.85
N LYS A 51 -8.59 -0.82 -3.01
CA LYS A 51 -9.79 -0.90 -2.15
C LYS A 51 -10.07 -2.34 -1.72
N ILE A 52 -10.28 -2.57 -0.42
CA ILE A 52 -10.61 -3.90 0.10
C ILE A 52 -11.91 -4.41 -0.53
N GLY A 53 -11.93 -5.68 -0.93
CA GLY A 53 -13.05 -6.34 -1.61
C GLY A 53 -13.11 -6.07 -3.12
N GLN A 54 -12.25 -5.21 -3.66
CA GLN A 54 -12.16 -4.92 -5.10
C GLN A 54 -10.92 -5.61 -5.71
N PRO A 55 -10.86 -5.76 -7.04
CA PRO A 55 -9.64 -6.19 -7.71
C PRO A 55 -8.46 -5.30 -7.34
N ALA A 56 -7.32 -5.92 -6.99
CA ALA A 56 -6.10 -5.18 -6.69
C ALA A 56 -5.58 -4.45 -7.94
N PRO A 57 -5.02 -3.22 -7.80
CA PRO A 57 -4.46 -2.48 -8.92
C PRO A 57 -3.40 -3.32 -9.66
N GLN A 58 -3.55 -3.40 -10.98
CA GLN A 58 -2.63 -4.19 -11.81
C GLN A 58 -1.31 -3.44 -11.98
N PHE A 59 -0.21 -4.19 -12.04
CA PHE A 59 1.09 -3.65 -12.38
C PHE A 59 1.85 -4.62 -13.29
N LYS A 60 2.80 -4.06 -14.05
CA LYS A 60 3.85 -4.77 -14.76
C LYS A 60 5.14 -3.99 -14.58
N ALA A 61 6.18 -4.63 -14.08
CA ALA A 61 7.46 -3.97 -13.83
C ALA A 61 8.62 -4.97 -13.84
N THR A 62 9.81 -4.45 -14.06
CA THR A 62 11.05 -5.21 -13.93
C THR A 62 11.35 -5.46 -12.45
N ALA A 63 11.64 -6.71 -12.13
CA ALA A 63 12.05 -7.14 -10.80
C ALA A 63 13.39 -7.88 -10.85
N VAL A 64 14.08 -7.93 -9.72
CA VAL A 64 15.18 -8.88 -9.52
C VAL A 64 14.62 -10.17 -8.96
N VAL A 65 14.75 -11.26 -9.70
CA VAL A 65 14.29 -12.61 -9.35
C VAL A 65 15.46 -13.56 -9.49
N ASP A 66 15.84 -14.26 -8.41
CA ASP A 66 16.98 -15.18 -8.39
C ASP A 66 18.29 -14.56 -8.94
N GLY A 67 18.49 -13.26 -8.65
CA GLY A 67 19.66 -12.50 -9.11
C GLY A 67 19.63 -12.05 -10.58
N GLN A 68 18.51 -12.25 -11.28
CA GLN A 68 18.33 -11.87 -12.69
C GLN A 68 17.23 -10.83 -12.85
N PHE A 69 17.31 -10.01 -13.90
CA PHE A 69 16.24 -9.08 -14.26
C PHE A 69 15.14 -9.82 -15.00
N LYS A 70 13.91 -9.70 -14.51
CA LYS A 70 12.74 -10.31 -15.10
C LYS A 70 11.54 -9.37 -14.98
N ASP A 71 10.79 -9.23 -16.05
CA ASP A 71 9.49 -8.56 -15.98
C ASP A 71 8.47 -9.49 -15.33
N ILE A 72 7.79 -8.97 -14.30
CA ILE A 72 6.67 -9.65 -13.65
C ILE A 72 5.44 -8.75 -13.67
N GLN A 73 4.28 -9.37 -13.61
CA GLN A 73 3.00 -8.69 -13.51
C GLN A 73 2.11 -9.37 -12.47
N LEU A 74 1.20 -8.61 -11.86
CA LEU A 74 0.33 -9.16 -10.80
C LEU A 74 -0.48 -10.38 -11.26
N SER A 75 -0.89 -10.40 -12.53
CA SER A 75 -1.66 -11.50 -13.12
C SER A 75 -0.87 -12.81 -13.26
N ASP A 76 0.47 -12.79 -13.17
CA ASP A 76 1.30 -14.01 -13.13
C ASP A 76 1.03 -14.86 -11.88
N TYR A 77 0.48 -14.23 -10.84
CA TYR A 77 0.20 -14.84 -9.55
C TYR A 77 -1.26 -15.31 -9.39
N LYS A 78 -2.06 -15.26 -10.47
CA LYS A 78 -3.45 -15.71 -10.45
C LYS A 78 -3.53 -17.17 -9.97
N GLY A 79 -4.46 -17.45 -9.05
CA GLY A 79 -4.60 -18.75 -8.41
C GLY A 79 -3.75 -18.92 -7.13
N LYS A 80 -2.86 -17.98 -6.83
CA LYS A 80 -2.09 -17.92 -5.57
C LYS A 80 -2.48 -16.68 -4.77
N TYR A 81 -2.34 -16.75 -3.45
CA TYR A 81 -2.34 -15.55 -2.63
C TYR A 81 -1.06 -14.75 -2.86
N VAL A 82 -1.11 -13.43 -2.72
CA VAL A 82 0.05 -12.54 -2.85
C VAL A 82 0.11 -11.61 -1.65
N VAL A 83 1.29 -11.56 -1.02
CA VAL A 83 1.67 -10.48 -0.12
C VAL A 83 2.54 -9.51 -0.92
N LEU A 84 1.99 -8.35 -1.26
CA LEU A 84 2.74 -7.26 -1.87
C LEU A 84 3.08 -6.24 -0.79
N PHE A 85 4.36 -5.97 -0.57
CA PHE A 85 4.79 -4.99 0.42
C PHE A 85 5.76 -3.97 -0.18
N PHE A 86 5.47 -2.70 0.10
CA PHE A 86 6.30 -1.56 -0.26
C PHE A 86 7.26 -1.24 0.88
N TYR A 87 8.46 -0.77 0.53
CA TYR A 87 9.40 -0.20 1.47
C TYR A 87 9.97 1.11 0.92
N PRO A 88 10.42 2.03 1.79
CA PRO A 88 10.82 3.38 1.35
C PRO A 88 11.94 3.42 0.32
N LEU A 89 13.12 2.87 0.68
CA LEU A 89 14.35 3.01 -0.10
C LEU A 89 15.33 1.87 0.19
N ASP A 90 16.08 1.49 -0.84
CA ASP A 90 17.29 0.67 -0.76
C ASP A 90 18.38 1.32 0.14
N PHE A 91 19.27 0.50 0.69
CA PHE A 91 20.43 0.93 1.50
C PHE A 91 20.10 1.80 2.74
N THR A 92 18.90 1.63 3.30
CA THR A 92 18.46 2.30 4.54
C THR A 92 18.40 1.32 5.73
N PHE A 93 17.77 1.72 6.84
CA PHE A 93 17.93 1.04 8.15
C PHE A 93 16.91 -0.08 8.41
N VAL A 94 15.61 0.24 8.38
CA VAL A 94 14.54 -0.73 8.71
C VAL A 94 14.23 -1.65 7.52
N CYS A 95 14.29 -1.12 6.30
CA CYS A 95 13.99 -1.83 5.05
C CYS A 95 14.71 -3.18 4.91
N PRO A 96 16.04 -3.31 5.10
CA PRO A 96 16.69 -4.61 4.97
C PRO A 96 16.20 -5.62 5.99
N THR A 97 15.79 -5.19 7.19
CA THR A 97 15.28 -6.10 8.23
C THR A 97 13.95 -6.74 7.81
N GLU A 98 13.05 -5.97 7.18
CA GLU A 98 11.75 -6.47 6.71
C GLU A 98 11.92 -7.40 5.51
N ILE A 99 12.70 -6.97 4.51
CA ILE A 99 12.92 -7.73 3.27
C ILE A 99 13.58 -9.08 3.59
N VAL A 100 14.60 -9.08 4.43
CA VAL A 100 15.27 -10.30 4.88
C VAL A 100 14.32 -11.21 5.66
N ALA A 101 13.51 -10.67 6.57
CA ALA A 101 12.58 -11.48 7.36
C ALA A 101 11.52 -12.17 6.49
N PHE A 102 10.98 -11.47 5.48
CA PHE A 102 10.07 -12.08 4.49
C PHE A 102 10.80 -13.09 3.59
N SER A 103 12.00 -12.77 3.11
CA SER A 103 12.79 -13.68 2.27
C SER A 103 13.15 -14.98 3.00
N ASP A 104 13.58 -14.90 4.25
CA ASP A 104 13.97 -16.07 5.05
C ASP A 104 12.75 -16.98 5.33
N ARG A 105 11.55 -16.39 5.42
CA ARG A 105 10.28 -17.09 5.62
C ARG A 105 9.44 -17.31 4.35
N ALA A 106 9.99 -17.04 3.17
CA ALA A 106 9.26 -17.16 1.90
C ALA A 106 8.64 -18.56 1.71
N GLU A 107 9.33 -19.61 2.16
CA GLU A 107 8.84 -20.99 2.09
C GLU A 107 7.60 -21.25 2.95
N ASP A 108 7.43 -20.54 4.07
CA ASP A 108 6.23 -20.68 4.91
C ASP A 108 4.99 -20.17 4.17
N PHE A 109 5.13 -19.07 3.41
CA PHE A 109 4.07 -18.55 2.55
C PHE A 109 3.81 -19.48 1.36
N ARG A 110 4.86 -20.00 0.70
CA ARG A 110 4.71 -20.92 -0.44
C ARG A 110 4.00 -22.22 -0.09
N LYS A 111 4.27 -22.78 1.09
CA LYS A 111 3.59 -23.99 1.58
C LYS A 111 2.07 -23.84 1.66
N ILE A 112 1.59 -22.63 1.88
CA ILE A 112 0.15 -22.31 1.91
C ILE A 112 -0.33 -21.68 0.60
N GLY A 113 0.43 -21.78 -0.49
CA GLY A 113 0.03 -21.25 -1.81
C GLY A 113 0.04 -19.72 -1.88
N CYS A 114 0.94 -19.07 -1.14
CA CYS A 114 1.12 -17.62 -1.13
C CYS A 114 2.54 -17.24 -1.59
N GLU A 115 2.64 -16.25 -2.48
CA GLU A 115 3.91 -15.63 -2.86
C GLU A 115 4.08 -14.27 -2.19
N VAL A 116 5.32 -13.86 -1.95
CA VAL A 116 5.66 -12.59 -1.33
C VAL A 116 6.47 -11.75 -2.32
N ILE A 117 6.12 -10.48 -2.48
CA ILE A 117 6.74 -9.54 -3.43
C ILE A 117 7.10 -8.26 -2.68
N GLY A 118 8.37 -7.86 -2.73
CA GLY A 118 8.82 -6.55 -2.26
C GLY A 118 8.84 -5.52 -3.39
N ALA A 119 8.55 -4.26 -3.09
CA ALA A 119 8.62 -3.16 -4.06
C ALA A 119 9.16 -1.87 -3.43
N SER A 120 9.95 -1.11 -4.16
CA SER A 120 10.25 0.30 -3.84
C SER A 120 10.41 1.10 -5.13
N VAL A 121 10.63 2.40 -4.99
CA VAL A 121 10.84 3.33 -6.10
C VAL A 121 12.25 3.26 -6.71
N ASP A 122 13.11 2.39 -6.18
CA ASP A 122 14.49 2.24 -6.64
C ASP A 122 14.55 1.46 -7.96
N SER A 123 15.69 1.55 -8.66
CA SER A 123 15.90 0.80 -9.90
C SER A 123 16.26 -0.66 -9.64
N HIS A 124 15.99 -1.55 -10.61
CA HIS A 124 16.39 -2.96 -10.53
C HIS A 124 17.91 -3.14 -10.44
N PHE A 125 18.71 -2.18 -10.93
CA PHE A 125 20.16 -2.16 -10.73
C PHE A 125 20.53 -1.92 -9.26
N SER A 126 19.84 -0.99 -8.59
CA SER A 126 20.02 -0.74 -7.15
C SER A 126 19.69 -1.98 -6.34
N HIS A 127 18.55 -2.61 -6.62
CA HIS A 127 18.15 -3.85 -5.97
C HIS A 127 19.21 -4.95 -6.10
N LEU A 128 19.75 -5.17 -7.32
CA LEU A 128 20.77 -6.18 -7.55
C LEU A 128 22.08 -5.85 -6.80
N ALA A 129 22.49 -4.58 -6.79
CA ALA A 129 23.65 -4.15 -6.00
C ALA A 129 23.44 -4.41 -4.49
N TRP A 130 22.23 -4.17 -3.99
CA TRP A 130 21.90 -4.37 -2.58
C TRP A 130 21.80 -5.85 -2.19
N ILE A 131 21.28 -6.70 -3.09
CA ILE A 131 21.32 -8.17 -3.00
C ILE A 131 22.76 -8.67 -2.93
N ASN A 132 23.65 -8.12 -3.77
CA ASN A 132 25.07 -8.49 -3.79
C ASN A 132 25.85 -7.94 -2.58
N THR A 133 25.27 -7.05 -1.78
CA THR A 133 25.88 -6.53 -0.56
C THR A 133 25.65 -7.52 0.60
N PRO A 134 26.69 -7.91 1.37
CA PRO A 134 26.52 -8.81 2.50
C PRO A 134 25.62 -8.24 3.60
N ARG A 135 24.80 -9.09 4.25
CA ARG A 135 23.93 -8.67 5.37
C ARG A 135 24.68 -7.98 6.52
N LYS A 136 25.92 -8.41 6.79
CA LYS A 136 26.79 -7.78 7.81
C LYS A 136 27.15 -6.32 7.52
N GLN A 137 26.97 -5.87 6.27
CA GLN A 137 27.23 -4.50 5.83
C GLN A 137 25.91 -3.75 5.54
N GLY A 138 24.77 -4.24 6.02
CA GLY A 138 23.45 -3.65 5.75
C GLY A 138 22.87 -4.01 4.39
N GLY A 139 23.45 -4.99 3.69
CA GLY A 139 22.90 -5.55 2.46
C GLY A 139 21.80 -6.60 2.69
N LEU A 140 21.24 -7.12 1.61
CA LEU A 140 20.21 -8.16 1.69
C LEU A 140 20.79 -9.58 1.64
N GLY A 141 21.89 -9.77 0.91
CA GLY A 141 22.35 -11.10 0.51
C GLY A 141 21.39 -11.79 -0.48
N PRO A 142 21.56 -13.09 -0.74
CA PRO A 142 20.68 -13.84 -1.65
C PRO A 142 19.22 -13.77 -1.21
N MET A 143 18.35 -13.35 -2.11
CA MET A 143 16.91 -13.18 -1.85
C MET A 143 16.11 -14.32 -2.48
N LYS A 144 15.06 -14.74 -1.76
CA LYS A 144 14.10 -15.76 -2.21
C LYS A 144 12.78 -15.14 -2.67
N ILE A 145 12.66 -13.83 -2.67
CA ILE A 145 11.46 -13.09 -3.08
C ILE A 145 11.83 -12.10 -4.19
N PRO A 146 10.93 -11.85 -5.15
CA PRO A 146 11.11 -10.79 -6.14
C PRO A 146 11.16 -9.41 -5.48
N LEU A 147 12.07 -8.55 -5.96
CA LEU A 147 12.11 -7.11 -5.65
C LEU A 147 11.77 -6.31 -6.91
N VAL A 148 10.60 -5.68 -6.90
CA VAL A 148 10.05 -4.87 -7.99
C VAL A 148 10.58 -3.44 -7.95
N ALA A 149 11.06 -2.98 -9.10
CA ALA A 149 11.49 -1.60 -9.30
C ALA A 149 10.33 -0.74 -9.82
N ASP A 150 9.76 0.11 -8.96
CA ASP A 150 8.72 1.09 -9.29
C ASP A 150 9.32 2.47 -9.61
N LEU A 151 10.23 2.51 -10.58
CA LEU A 151 11.00 3.72 -10.90
C LEU A 151 10.11 4.90 -11.31
N THR A 152 8.98 4.62 -11.95
CA THR A 152 7.96 5.61 -12.37
C THR A 152 7.06 6.06 -11.21
N LYS A 153 7.13 5.39 -10.05
CA LYS A 153 6.29 5.61 -8.86
C LYS A 153 4.81 5.31 -9.06
N SER A 154 4.43 4.82 -10.25
CA SER A 154 3.04 4.58 -10.62
C SER A 154 2.42 3.47 -9.79
N ILE A 155 3.18 2.44 -9.43
CA ILE A 155 2.66 1.35 -8.61
C ILE A 155 2.39 1.87 -7.19
N SER A 156 3.32 2.65 -6.63
CA SER A 156 3.18 3.27 -5.31
C SER A 156 1.99 4.24 -5.27
N GLN A 157 1.74 4.98 -6.35
CA GLN A 157 0.55 5.85 -6.50
C GLN A 157 -0.74 5.04 -6.60
N ASP A 158 -0.77 4.01 -7.45
CA ASP A 158 -1.94 3.14 -7.62
C ASP A 158 -2.33 2.42 -6.32
N TYR A 159 -1.34 2.06 -5.50
CA TYR A 159 -1.58 1.46 -4.19
C TYR A 159 -1.77 2.50 -3.07
N GLY A 160 -1.65 3.80 -3.36
CA GLY A 160 -1.91 4.89 -2.41
C GLY A 160 -0.88 4.98 -1.29
N VAL A 161 0.36 4.56 -1.54
CA VAL A 161 1.45 4.52 -0.55
C VAL A 161 2.58 5.48 -0.87
N LEU A 162 2.53 6.20 -1.99
CA LEU A 162 3.55 7.20 -2.31
C LEU A 162 3.46 8.40 -1.35
N LYS A 163 4.57 8.68 -0.67
CA LYS A 163 4.83 9.91 0.08
C LYS A 163 5.34 10.97 -0.90
N GLU A 164 4.42 11.74 -1.46
CA GLU A 164 4.65 12.68 -2.59
C GLU A 164 5.75 13.72 -2.31
N ASP A 165 5.87 14.21 -1.08
CA ASP A 165 6.86 15.21 -0.68
C ASP A 165 8.30 14.66 -0.64
N ASP A 166 8.47 13.36 -0.44
CA ASP A 166 9.80 12.70 -0.44
C ASP A 166 10.06 11.84 -1.69
N GLY A 167 9.01 11.52 -2.47
CA GLY A 167 9.10 10.67 -3.66
C GLY A 167 9.40 9.19 -3.35
N ILE A 168 9.06 8.72 -2.15
CA ILE A 168 9.28 7.34 -1.64
C ILE A 168 7.97 6.70 -1.19
N ALA A 169 7.92 5.38 -1.06
CA ALA A 169 6.73 4.71 -0.52
C ALA A 169 6.73 4.66 1.02
N TYR A 170 5.57 4.81 1.64
CA TYR A 170 5.33 4.36 3.01
C TYR A 170 5.48 2.83 3.11
N ARG A 171 5.49 2.31 4.34
CA ARG A 171 5.55 0.86 4.61
C ARG A 171 4.17 0.21 4.43
N GLY A 172 3.64 0.26 3.21
CA GLY A 172 2.38 -0.37 2.82
C GLY A 172 2.52 -1.86 2.55
N LEU A 173 1.60 -2.67 3.05
CA LEU A 173 1.50 -4.11 2.80
C LEU A 173 0.07 -4.45 2.43
N PHE A 174 -0.07 -5.29 1.41
CA PHE A 174 -1.33 -5.67 0.80
C PHE A 174 -1.41 -7.19 0.70
N VAL A 175 -2.50 -7.77 1.20
CA VAL A 175 -2.82 -9.20 1.00
C VAL A 175 -3.87 -9.31 -0.08
N ILE A 176 -3.52 -9.98 -1.17
CA ILE A 176 -4.35 -10.19 -2.35
C ILE A 176 -4.66 -11.68 -2.46
N ASP A 177 -5.93 -12.04 -2.65
CA ASP A 177 -6.34 -13.44 -2.71
C ASP A 177 -6.05 -14.10 -4.07
N ASN A 178 -6.34 -15.40 -4.16
CA ASN A 178 -6.16 -16.20 -5.38
C ASN A 178 -7.05 -15.79 -6.56
N LYS A 179 -8.06 -14.94 -6.35
CA LYS A 179 -8.93 -14.35 -7.38
C LYS A 179 -8.45 -12.96 -7.79
N GLY A 180 -7.41 -12.43 -7.16
CA GLY A 180 -6.89 -11.08 -7.39
C GLY A 180 -7.64 -9.99 -6.64
N LEU A 181 -8.45 -10.32 -5.63
CA LEU A 181 -9.15 -9.34 -4.80
C LEU A 181 -8.28 -8.92 -3.62
N LEU A 182 -8.25 -7.62 -3.34
CA LEU A 182 -7.55 -7.09 -2.18
C LEU A 182 -8.32 -7.38 -0.90
N ARG A 183 -7.67 -8.05 0.07
CA ARG A 183 -8.30 -8.50 1.32
C ARG A 183 -7.87 -7.70 2.53
N GLN A 184 -6.66 -7.15 2.53
CA GLN A 184 -6.08 -6.49 3.70
C GLN A 184 -5.06 -5.44 3.29
N ILE A 185 -5.01 -4.34 4.06
CA ILE A 185 -4.06 -3.24 3.92
C ILE A 185 -3.47 -2.93 5.30
N THR A 186 -2.15 -2.96 5.43
CA THR A 186 -1.40 -2.40 6.58
C THR A 186 -0.49 -1.30 6.07
N ILE A 187 -0.57 -0.10 6.63
CA ILE A 187 0.36 0.99 6.31
C ILE A 187 0.98 1.46 7.62
N ASN A 188 2.30 1.29 7.74
CA ASN A 188 3.06 1.88 8.83
C ASN A 188 3.73 3.17 8.35
N ASP A 189 3.90 4.12 9.28
CA ASP A 189 4.83 5.22 9.10
C ASP A 189 6.30 4.70 9.02
N LEU A 190 7.20 5.53 8.52
CA LEU A 190 8.59 5.19 8.20
C LEU A 190 9.41 4.57 9.36
N PRO A 191 9.29 4.98 10.63
CA PRO A 191 10.19 4.50 11.69
C PRO A 191 9.83 3.11 12.24
N VAL A 192 8.66 2.55 11.92
CA VAL A 192 8.17 1.30 12.54
C VAL A 192 8.03 0.17 11.53
N GLY A 193 8.83 -0.90 11.68
CA GLY A 193 8.74 -2.10 10.86
C GLY A 193 7.47 -2.93 11.08
N ARG A 194 7.13 -3.76 10.09
CA ARG A 194 5.98 -4.68 10.11
C ARG A 194 6.32 -6.04 10.75
N CYS A 195 5.28 -6.82 11.00
CA CYS A 195 5.37 -8.15 11.61
C CYS A 195 5.04 -9.27 10.60
N VAL A 196 6.03 -10.11 10.28
CA VAL A 196 5.86 -11.23 9.33
C VAL A 196 4.91 -12.29 9.89
N ASP A 197 4.91 -12.53 11.20
CA ASP A 197 4.00 -13.48 11.84
C ASP A 197 2.53 -13.06 11.71
N GLU A 198 2.26 -11.77 11.85
CA GLU A 198 0.90 -11.24 11.68
C GLU A 198 0.45 -11.34 10.22
N THR A 199 1.35 -11.04 9.27
CA THR A 199 1.05 -11.23 7.85
C THR A 199 0.72 -12.70 7.53
N LEU A 200 1.52 -13.65 8.03
CA LEU A 200 1.24 -15.08 7.82
C LEU A 200 -0.10 -15.50 8.45
N ARG A 201 -0.39 -15.03 9.67
CA ARG A 201 -1.65 -15.29 10.37
C ARG A 201 -2.85 -14.78 9.56
N LEU A 202 -2.75 -13.57 9.01
CA LEU A 202 -3.80 -12.97 8.18
C LEU A 202 -4.04 -13.76 6.90
N VAL A 203 -2.98 -14.19 6.19
CA VAL A 203 -3.11 -15.05 5.00
C VAL A 203 -3.83 -16.35 5.36
N GLN A 204 -3.42 -17.01 6.44
CA GLN A 204 -4.06 -18.25 6.91
C GLN A 204 -5.53 -18.04 7.31
N ALA A 205 -5.86 -16.91 7.94
CA ALA A 205 -7.22 -16.58 8.32
C ALA A 205 -8.11 -16.39 7.08
N PHE A 206 -7.67 -15.61 6.09
CA PHE A 206 -8.45 -15.43 4.86
C PHE A 206 -8.65 -16.75 4.11
N GLN A 207 -7.59 -17.57 3.98
CA GLN A 207 -7.70 -18.90 3.37
C GLN A 207 -8.67 -19.82 4.11
N HIS A 208 -8.71 -19.75 5.45
CA HIS A 208 -9.67 -20.50 6.25
C HIS A 208 -11.10 -20.05 5.94
N THR A 209 -11.37 -18.74 5.99
CA THR A 209 -12.71 -18.20 5.70
C THR A 209 -13.16 -18.49 4.26
N ASP A 210 -12.25 -18.43 3.29
CA ASP A 210 -12.54 -18.74 1.88
C ASP A 210 -12.90 -20.22 1.67
N LYS A 211 -12.33 -21.12 2.49
CA LYS A 211 -12.55 -22.57 2.37
C LYS A 211 -13.79 -23.05 3.10
N TYR A 212 -14.04 -22.56 4.32
CA TYR A 212 -15.08 -23.10 5.20
C TYR A 212 -16.32 -22.21 5.32
N GLY A 213 -16.25 -20.93 4.92
CA GLY A 213 -17.38 -20.01 5.03
C GLY A 213 -17.70 -19.56 6.46
N GLU A 214 -16.85 -19.91 7.42
CA GLU A 214 -16.89 -19.42 8.80
C GLU A 214 -16.11 -18.10 8.93
N VAL A 215 -16.21 -17.43 10.07
CA VAL A 215 -15.43 -16.22 10.37
C VAL A 215 -14.45 -16.46 11.51
N CYS A 216 -13.28 -15.82 11.40
CA CYS A 216 -12.20 -15.92 12.37
C CYS A 216 -12.31 -14.82 13.45
N PRO A 217 -12.38 -15.16 14.75
CA PRO A 217 -12.37 -14.20 15.85
C PRO A 217 -11.08 -13.37 15.96
N ALA A 218 -11.10 -12.37 16.85
CA ALA A 218 -9.92 -11.57 17.18
C ALA A 218 -8.77 -12.47 17.66
N GLY A 219 -7.57 -12.27 17.12
CA GLY A 219 -6.39 -13.05 17.48
C GLY A 219 -6.38 -14.51 16.99
N TRP A 220 -7.33 -14.91 16.13
CA TRP A 220 -7.41 -16.27 15.60
C TRP A 220 -6.08 -16.75 14.99
N LYS A 221 -5.72 -18.00 15.29
CA LYS A 221 -4.59 -18.75 14.70
C LYS A 221 -5.08 -20.11 14.22
N PRO A 222 -4.35 -20.79 13.32
CA PRO A 222 -4.71 -22.15 12.92
C PRO A 222 -4.95 -23.07 14.12
N GLY A 223 -6.10 -23.75 14.13
CA GLY A 223 -6.55 -24.61 15.23
C GLY A 223 -7.40 -23.92 16.31
N SER A 224 -7.53 -22.59 16.28
CA SER A 224 -8.48 -21.87 17.14
C SER A 224 -9.92 -22.02 16.67
N ASP A 225 -10.86 -21.90 17.61
CA ASP A 225 -12.29 -21.90 17.33
C ASP A 225 -12.71 -20.75 16.40
N THR A 226 -13.75 -21.00 15.61
CA THR A 226 -14.33 -20.10 14.61
C THR A 226 -15.82 -19.89 14.88
N ILE A 227 -16.43 -18.95 14.16
CA ILE A 227 -17.85 -18.62 14.31
C ILE A 227 -18.57 -18.88 12.99
N ILE A 228 -19.66 -19.64 13.04
CA ILE A 228 -20.57 -19.74 11.90
C ILE A 228 -21.37 -18.43 11.84
N PRO A 229 -21.35 -17.67 10.71
CA PRO A 229 -21.99 -16.36 10.60
C PRO A 229 -23.52 -16.47 10.43
N ASP A 230 -24.17 -17.06 11.42
CA ASP A 230 -25.61 -17.21 11.56
C ASP A 230 -26.03 -16.94 13.01
N VAL A 231 -27.15 -16.25 13.22
CA VAL A 231 -27.58 -15.77 14.54
C VAL A 231 -27.84 -16.92 15.52
N GLN A 232 -28.31 -18.08 15.05
CA GLN A 232 -28.56 -19.23 15.94
C GLN A 232 -27.31 -20.06 16.13
N LYS A 233 -26.57 -20.35 15.04
CA LYS A 233 -25.38 -21.21 15.10
C LYS A 233 -24.20 -20.56 15.81
N SER A 234 -24.05 -19.24 15.71
CA SER A 234 -22.97 -18.50 16.40
C SER A 234 -23.03 -18.63 17.94
N LYS A 235 -24.19 -18.96 18.52
CA LYS A 235 -24.35 -19.18 19.96
C LYS A 235 -23.46 -20.30 20.50
N GLU A 236 -23.16 -21.32 19.70
CA GLU A 236 -22.27 -22.42 20.09
C GLU A 236 -20.88 -21.89 20.47
N PHE A 237 -20.33 -21.00 19.65
CA PHE A 237 -19.06 -20.34 19.93
C PHE A 237 -19.15 -19.49 21.21
N PHE A 238 -20.16 -18.61 21.30
CA PHE A 238 -20.28 -17.70 22.44
C PHE A 238 -20.50 -18.42 23.78
N SER A 239 -21.21 -19.55 23.78
CA SER A 239 -21.38 -20.40 24.97
C SER A 239 -20.13 -21.20 25.35
N LYS A 240 -19.21 -21.43 24.41
CA LYS A 240 -17.97 -22.16 24.67
C LYS A 240 -16.89 -21.24 25.23
N GLN A 241 -16.89 -19.96 24.85
CA GLN A 241 -15.86 -18.99 25.21
C GLN A 241 -16.14 -18.22 26.51
N ASN A 242 -17.33 -18.34 27.08
CA ASN A 242 -17.75 -17.66 28.31
C ASN A 242 -18.44 -18.66 29.25
#